data_AF-A0A7S2UEM7-F1
#
_entry.id   AF-A0A7S2UEM7-F1
#
_cell.length_a   1.000
_cell.length_b   1.000
_cell.length_c   1.000
_cell.angle_alpha   90.00
_cell.angle_beta   90.00
_cell.angle_gamma   90.00
#
_symmetry.space_group_name_H-M   'P 1'
#
loop_
_entity.id
_entity.type
_entity.pdbx_description
1 polymer ?
#
loop_
_entity_poly.entity_id
_entity_poly.type
_entity_poly.pdbx_seq_one_letter_code
_entity_poly.pdbx_strand_id
1 'polypeptide(L)'
;FCYGRAAGAILIGGEGILTGARSTFHIGKMLENLLTDDDRDRIQERRDSRETRDTATDRGLVSAVSKRIPCSCLDHEAQRLRAQPKVQVCNTCKKADCSLMRCTKCMIALYCSKGCQREDWKIHKYACRQLCDEKSGKT
;
A
#
# COMPACT_ATOMS: atom_id res chain seq x y z
N PHE A 1 -5.76 -33.36 -0.52
CA PHE A 1 -6.90 -32.67 0.15
C PHE A 1 -6.84 -31.20 -0.23
N CYS A 2 -7.50 -30.85 -1.33
CA CYS A 2 -7.53 -29.49 -1.87
C CYS A 2 -8.71 -28.75 -1.25
N TYR A 3 -8.50 -27.53 -0.78
CA TYR A 3 -9.59 -26.71 -0.23
C TYR A 3 -10.64 -26.46 -1.32
N GLY A 4 -11.79 -27.09 -1.13
CA GLY A 4 -12.99 -26.88 -1.91
C GLY A 4 -13.65 -25.54 -1.59
N ARG A 5 -14.48 -25.11 -2.54
CA ARG A 5 -15.45 -24.02 -2.46
C ARG A 5 -16.03 -23.79 -1.05
N ALA A 6 -15.95 -22.53 -0.60
CA ALA A 6 -17.03 -21.85 0.11
C ALA A 6 -17.18 -20.49 -0.59
N ALA A 7 -18.20 -20.27 -1.42
CA ALA A 7 -19.54 -19.81 -1.03
C ALA A 7 -19.47 -18.45 -0.31
N GLY A 8 -20.06 -17.43 -0.93
CA GLY A 8 -19.88 -16.03 -0.58
C GLY A 8 -20.39 -15.64 0.81
N ALA A 9 -19.75 -14.62 1.34
CA ALA A 9 -20.29 -13.77 2.39
C ALA A 9 -20.13 -12.32 1.92
N ILE A 10 -21.27 -11.70 1.58
CA ILE A 10 -21.41 -10.24 1.61
C ILE A 10 -21.27 -9.86 3.08
N LEU A 11 -20.17 -9.20 3.44
CA LEU A 11 -20.06 -8.48 4.71
C LEU A 11 -20.11 -6.99 4.41
N ILE A 12 -21.30 -6.44 4.63
CA ILE A 12 -21.52 -5.01 4.83
C ILE A 12 -21.06 -4.68 6.24
N GLY A 13 -20.25 -3.64 6.38
CA GLY A 13 -20.09 -2.91 7.64
C GLY A 13 -18.78 -3.18 8.38
N GLY A 14 -17.93 -2.15 8.45
CA GLY A 14 -16.76 -2.12 9.31
C GLY A 14 -15.73 -1.11 8.82
N GLU A 15 -15.99 0.17 9.04
CA GLU A 15 -14.95 1.20 8.88
C GLU A 15 -13.77 0.85 9.77
N GLY A 16 -12.64 0.60 9.13
CA GLY A 16 -11.37 0.27 9.76
C GLY A 16 -10.27 0.57 8.79
N ILE A 17 -10.19 1.83 8.35
CA ILE A 17 -9.05 2.35 7.63
C ILE A 17 -7.85 2.22 8.58
N LEU A 18 -7.09 1.13 8.47
CA LEU A 18 -5.73 1.06 8.97
C LEU A 18 -4.85 1.89 8.02
N THR A 19 -5.08 3.19 7.99
CA THR A 19 -4.04 4.12 7.58
C THR A 19 -2.94 3.99 8.61
N GLY A 20 -1.71 3.78 8.14
CA GLY A 20 -0.49 3.90 8.95
C GLY A 20 -0.25 5.33 9.42
N ALA A 21 -1.26 5.96 10.03
CA ALA A 21 -1.12 7.22 10.72
C ALA A 21 -0.22 6.98 11.94
N ARG A 22 0.89 7.72 12.02
CA ARG A 22 1.65 7.87 13.27
C ARG A 22 0.63 8.25 14.35
N SER A 23 0.54 7.43 15.39
CA SER A 23 -0.45 7.55 16.46
C SER A 23 -0.59 9.00 16.92
N THR A 24 -1.76 9.59 16.74
CA THR A 24 -2.07 10.96 17.17
C THR A 24 -2.39 11.04 18.67
N PHE A 25 -2.16 9.97 19.43
CA PHE A 25 -2.40 9.92 20.87
C PHE A 25 -1.17 10.35 21.67
N HIS A 26 -1.38 11.12 22.75
CA HIS A 26 -0.34 11.55 23.69
C HIS A 26 0.53 10.39 24.21
N ILE A 27 -0.06 9.21 24.38
CA ILE A 27 0.64 8.00 24.83
C ILE A 27 1.74 7.60 23.84
N GLY A 28 1.53 7.76 22.53
CA GLY A 28 2.53 7.46 21.51
C GLY A 28 3.80 8.31 21.67
N LYS A 29 3.65 9.62 21.91
CA LYS A 29 4.78 10.53 22.15
C LYS A 29 5.46 10.30 23.51
N MET A 30 4.72 9.89 24.54
CA MET A 30 5.32 9.56 25.84
C MET A 30 6.17 8.30 25.75
N LEU A 31 5.73 7.29 25.00
CA LEU A 31 6.49 6.06 24.81
C LEU A 31 7.73 6.27 23.94
N GLU A 32 7.74 7.23 23.01
CA GLU A 32 8.93 7.57 22.20
C GLU A 32 10.15 7.97 23.06
N ASN A 33 9.92 8.58 24.23
CA ASN A 33 10.99 8.97 25.17
C ASN A 33 11.49 7.80 26.05
N LEU A 34 10.78 6.68 26.09
CA LEU A 34 11.15 5.48 26.85
C LEU A 34 11.85 4.43 25.98
N LEU A 35 11.85 4.61 24.66
CA LEU A 35 12.57 3.76 23.71
C LEU A 35 14.03 4.22 23.62
N THR A 36 14.95 3.27 23.52
CA THR A 36 16.35 3.58 23.17
C THR A 36 16.47 3.91 21.68
N ASP A 37 17.60 4.48 21.26
CA ASP A 37 17.88 4.68 19.83
C ASP A 37 17.85 3.34 19.08
N ASP A 38 18.45 2.29 19.65
CA ASP A 38 18.39 0.91 19.14
C ASP A 38 16.95 0.40 19.00
N ASP A 39 16.07 0.67 19.97
CA ASP A 39 14.66 0.25 19.89
C ASP A 39 13.90 1.02 18.80
N ARG A 40 14.16 2.33 18.67
CA ARG A 40 13.59 3.15 17.59
C ARG A 40 14.03 2.64 16.23
N ASP A 41 15.31 2.33 16.07
CA ASP A 41 15.87 1.81 14.83
C ASP A 41 15.26 0.45 14.48
N ARG A 42 15.13 -0.47 15.43
CA ARG A 42 14.46 -1.78 15.20
C ARG A 42 12.99 -1.64 14.85
N ILE A 43 12.27 -0.71 15.48
CA ILE A 43 10.86 -0.44 15.17
C ILE A 43 10.71 0.19 13.79
N GLN A 44 11.59 1.13 13.46
CA GLN A 44 11.62 1.79 12.16
C GLN A 44 12.03 0.83 11.06
N GLU A 45 13.05 -0.01 11.26
CA GLU A 45 13.43 -1.09 10.36
C GLU A 45 12.28 -2.06 10.11
N ARG A 46 11.50 -2.44 11.13
CA ARG A 46 10.30 -3.28 10.95
C ARG A 46 9.21 -2.59 10.13
N ARG A 47 9.05 -1.28 10.27
CA ARG A 47 8.07 -0.47 9.51
C ARG A 47 8.53 -0.24 8.07
N ASP A 48 9.82 0.01 7.87
CA ASP A 48 10.48 0.28 6.58
C ASP A 48 10.89 -0.98 5.83
N SER A 49 10.88 -2.13 6.50
CA SER A 49 10.97 -3.45 5.89
C SER A 49 9.92 -3.50 4.78
N ARG A 50 10.41 -3.41 3.53
CA ARG A 50 9.68 -3.42 2.25
C ARG A 50 8.50 -4.39 2.19
N GLU A 51 8.54 -5.42 3.02
CA GLU A 51 7.51 -6.42 3.21
C GLU A 51 6.13 -5.83 3.57
N THR A 52 6.03 -4.76 4.38
CA THR A 52 4.72 -4.18 4.75
C THR A 52 4.05 -3.38 3.64
N ARG A 53 4.82 -2.76 2.73
CA ARG A 53 4.29 -2.03 1.56
C ARG A 53 3.82 -2.98 0.47
N ASP A 54 4.54 -4.07 0.25
CA ASP A 54 4.20 -5.02 -0.80
C ASP A 54 2.99 -5.89 -0.41
N THR A 55 2.79 -6.18 0.89
CA THR A 55 1.64 -6.98 1.36
C THR A 55 0.28 -6.28 1.30
N ALA A 56 0.23 -4.98 0.94
CA ALA A 56 -1.04 -4.24 0.81
C ALA A 56 -1.88 -4.64 -0.43
N THR A 57 -1.38 -5.57 -1.24
CA THR A 57 -2.08 -6.16 -2.39
C THR A 57 -2.03 -7.68 -2.30
N ASP A 58 -3.05 -8.37 -2.80
CA ASP A 58 -3.06 -9.84 -2.87
C ASP A 58 -1.78 -10.38 -3.52
N ARG A 59 -1.32 -9.73 -4.60
CA ARG A 59 -0.08 -10.09 -5.30
C ARG A 59 1.16 -10.04 -4.39
N GLY A 60 1.33 -8.98 -3.61
CA GLY A 60 2.50 -8.88 -2.75
C GLY A 60 2.33 -9.66 -1.44
N LEU A 61 1.11 -9.82 -0.92
CA LEU A 61 0.83 -10.73 0.20
C LEU A 61 1.19 -12.17 -0.18
N VAL A 62 0.66 -12.68 -1.29
CA VAL A 62 0.98 -14.03 -1.78
C VAL A 62 2.47 -14.17 -2.09
N SER A 63 3.11 -13.14 -2.66
CA SER A 63 4.55 -13.20 -2.92
C SER A 63 5.42 -13.18 -1.65
N ALA A 64 4.93 -12.63 -0.54
CA ALA A 64 5.62 -12.68 0.74
C ALA A 64 5.41 -14.04 1.40
N VAL A 65 4.16 -14.53 1.42
CA VAL A 65 3.79 -15.79 2.08
C VAL A 65 4.40 -17.02 1.38
N SER A 66 4.43 -17.06 0.04
CA SER A 66 5.04 -18.16 -0.74
C SER A 66 6.52 -18.40 -0.44
N LYS A 67 7.26 -17.37 -0.02
CA LYS A 67 8.67 -17.51 0.38
C LYS A 67 8.86 -18.18 1.74
N ARG A 68 7.83 -18.12 2.60
CA ARG A 68 7.89 -18.59 4.00
C ARG A 68 7.29 -19.97 4.17
N ILE A 69 6.24 -20.29 3.41
CA ILE A 69 5.53 -21.57 3.49
C ILE A 69 5.82 -22.36 2.20
N PRO A 70 6.64 -23.43 2.25
CA PRO A 70 6.97 -24.22 1.07
C PRO A 70 5.77 -25.09 0.68
N CYS A 71 4.93 -24.56 -0.20
CA CYS A 71 3.73 -25.24 -0.71
C CYS A 71 3.53 -24.92 -2.19
N SER A 72 3.48 -25.96 -3.02
CA SER A 72 3.28 -25.82 -4.46
C SER A 72 2.00 -25.05 -4.82
N CYS A 73 0.93 -25.17 -4.02
CA CYS A 73 -0.29 -24.39 -4.21
C CYS A 73 -0.04 -22.87 -4.14
N LEU A 74 0.80 -22.43 -3.20
CA LEU A 74 1.16 -21.02 -3.05
C LEU A 74 2.11 -20.56 -4.17
N ASP A 75 2.99 -21.44 -4.64
CA ASP A 75 3.87 -21.13 -5.78
C ASP A 75 3.08 -20.93 -7.07
N HIS A 76 2.12 -21.81 -7.35
CA HIS A 76 1.23 -21.67 -8.50
C HIS A 76 0.39 -20.39 -8.41
N GLU A 77 -0.13 -20.06 -7.23
CA GLU A 77 -0.90 -18.84 -7.02
C GLU A 77 -0.02 -17.58 -7.17
N ALA A 78 1.20 -17.60 -6.63
CA ALA A 78 2.18 -16.54 -6.82
C ALA A 78 2.53 -16.36 -8.31
N GLN A 79 2.72 -17.45 -9.05
CA GLN A 79 3.00 -17.41 -10.49
C GLN A 79 1.81 -16.84 -11.27
N ARG A 80 0.58 -17.26 -10.94
CA ARG A 80 -0.66 -16.74 -11.55
C ARG A 80 -0.83 -15.24 -11.33
N LEU A 81 -0.71 -14.78 -10.09
CA LEU A 81 -0.79 -13.36 -9.74
C LEU A 81 0.36 -12.56 -10.35
N ARG A 82 1.54 -13.17 -10.54
CA ARG A 82 2.67 -12.55 -11.24
C ARG A 82 2.41 -12.31 -12.72
N ALA A 83 1.74 -13.25 -13.38
CA ALA A 83 1.40 -13.19 -14.79
C ALA A 83 0.28 -12.16 -15.11
N GLN A 84 -0.53 -11.78 -14.12
CA GLN A 84 -1.57 -10.76 -14.34
C GLN A 84 -0.95 -9.39 -14.67
N PRO A 85 -1.50 -8.66 -15.66
CA PRO A 85 -1.02 -7.34 -16.02
C PRO A 85 -1.28 -6.35 -14.88
N LYS A 86 -0.32 -5.46 -14.65
CA LYS A 86 -0.50 -4.33 -13.72
C LYS A 86 -1.37 -3.27 -14.40
N VAL A 87 -2.68 -3.36 -14.22
CA VAL A 87 -3.61 -2.36 -14.74
C VAL A 87 -3.47 -1.08 -13.91
N GLN A 88 -3.22 0.04 -14.59
CA GLN A 88 -3.24 1.36 -13.98
C GLN A 88 -4.56 2.06 -14.30
N VAL A 89 -5.12 2.77 -13.34
CA VAL A 89 -6.40 3.47 -13.47
C VAL A 89 -6.27 4.91 -13.03
N CYS A 90 -7.15 5.78 -13.54
CA CYS A 90 -7.26 7.15 -13.06
C CYS A 90 -7.72 7.17 -11.59
N ASN A 91 -7.01 7.90 -10.73
CA ASN A 91 -7.35 8.04 -9.31
C ASN A 91 -8.73 8.65 -9.08
N THR A 92 -9.21 9.49 -10.01
CA THR A 92 -10.50 10.18 -9.90
C THR A 92 -11.63 9.35 -10.48
N CYS A 93 -11.58 9.03 -11.78
CA CYS A 93 -12.70 8.44 -12.51
C CYS A 93 -12.58 6.92 -12.71
N LYS A 94 -11.52 6.29 -12.21
CA LYS A 94 -11.26 4.84 -12.24
C LYS A 94 -11.19 4.21 -13.63
N LYS A 95 -11.22 4.99 -14.72
CA LYS A 95 -11.01 4.50 -16.08
C LYS A 95 -9.62 3.86 -16.21
N ALA A 96 -9.60 2.63 -16.72
CA ALA A 96 -8.41 1.95 -17.23
C ALA A 96 -8.22 2.30 -18.73
N ASP A 97 -7.12 1.85 -19.33
CA ASP A 97 -6.89 1.87 -20.80
C ASP A 97 -6.90 3.25 -21.46
N CYS A 98 -6.48 4.28 -20.72
CA CYS A 98 -6.23 5.61 -21.27
C CYS A 98 -4.81 6.07 -20.95
N SER A 99 -4.33 7.08 -21.68
CA SER A 99 -3.06 7.71 -21.34
C SER A 99 -3.17 8.37 -19.97
N LEU A 100 -2.43 7.85 -19.00
CA LEU A 100 -2.41 8.35 -17.63
C LEU A 100 -1.17 9.23 -17.40
N MET A 101 -1.42 10.40 -16.81
CA MET A 101 -0.39 11.32 -16.36
C MET A 101 -0.13 11.14 -14.88
N ARG A 102 1.13 11.20 -14.46
CA ARG A 102 1.48 11.20 -13.04
C ARG A 102 1.32 12.61 -12.46
N CYS A 103 0.95 12.67 -11.18
CA CYS A 103 1.16 13.88 -10.40
C CYS A 103 2.64 14.24 -10.43
N THR A 104 3.01 15.41 -10.94
CA THR A 104 4.40 15.84 -11.10
C THR A 104 5.15 15.98 -9.78
N LYS A 105 4.42 16.14 -8.66
CA LYS A 105 5.01 16.34 -7.34
C LYS A 105 5.38 15.01 -6.67
N CYS A 106 4.40 14.13 -6.43
CA CYS A 106 4.65 12.85 -5.75
C CYS A 106 5.06 11.73 -6.71
N MET A 107 4.75 11.84 -8.01
CA MET A 107 4.95 10.80 -9.04
C MET A 107 4.22 9.47 -8.76
N ILE A 108 3.24 9.47 -7.85
CA ILE A 108 2.51 8.27 -7.41
C ILE A 108 1.09 8.24 -7.97
N ALA A 109 0.31 9.31 -7.77
CA ALA A 109 -1.07 9.36 -8.25
C ALA A 109 -1.14 9.50 -9.78
N LEU A 110 -2.13 8.86 -10.40
CA LEU A 110 -2.33 8.81 -11.85
C LEU A 110 -3.66 9.43 -12.26
N TYR A 111 -3.68 10.18 -13.35
CA TYR A 111 -4.87 10.87 -13.83
C TYR A 111 -4.96 10.84 -15.35
N CYS A 112 -6.15 10.60 -15.90
CA CYS A 112 -6.37 10.67 -17.34
C CYS A 112 -6.47 12.10 -17.89
N SER A 113 -6.60 13.11 -17.01
CA SER A 113 -6.71 14.52 -17.42
C SER A 113 -6.36 15.48 -16.28
N LYS A 114 -6.05 16.73 -16.62
CA LYS A 114 -5.89 17.83 -15.65
C LYS A 114 -7.18 18.09 -14.85
N GLY A 115 -8.35 17.79 -15.43
CA GLY A 115 -9.64 17.90 -14.74
C GLY A 115 -9.75 16.89 -13.60
N CYS A 116 -9.43 15.63 -13.88
CA CYS A 116 -9.38 14.56 -12.86
C CYS A 116 -8.38 14.90 -11.73
N GLN A 117 -7.18 15.38 -12.08
CA GLN A 117 -6.19 15.79 -11.09
C GLN A 117 -6.72 16.92 -10.18
N ARG A 118 -7.36 17.96 -10.75
CA ARG A 118 -7.91 19.08 -9.97
C ARG A 118 -9.03 18.66 -9.03
N GLU A 119 -9.89 17.75 -9.46
CA GLU A 119 -10.96 17.21 -8.62
C GLU A 119 -10.38 16.46 -7.41
N ASP A 120 -9.42 15.56 -7.67
CA ASP A 120 -8.76 14.77 -6.63
C ASP A 120 -7.86 15.64 -5.71
N TRP A 121 -7.39 16.81 -6.17
CA TRP A 121 -6.49 17.68 -5.42
C TRP A 121 -7.02 18.08 -4.04
N LYS A 122 -8.35 18.20 -3.89
CA LYS A 122 -9.02 18.53 -2.62
C LYS A 122 -8.61 17.57 -1.50
N ILE A 123 -8.41 16.29 -1.83
CA ILE A 123 -8.01 15.22 -0.90
C ILE A 123 -6.54 14.82 -1.09
N HIS A 124 -6.06 14.73 -2.33
CA HIS A 124 -4.73 14.26 -2.66
C HIS A 124 -3.63 15.15 -2.07
N LYS A 125 -3.85 16.46 -1.94
CA LYS A 125 -2.81 17.42 -1.47
C LYS A 125 -2.17 17.02 -0.14
N TYR A 126 -2.92 16.41 0.78
CA TYR A 126 -2.42 15.99 2.10
C TYR A 126 -1.48 14.78 1.97
N ALA A 127 -1.92 13.74 1.25
CA ALA A 127 -1.10 12.56 0.96
C ALA A 127 0.10 12.91 0.05
N CYS A 128 -0.10 13.81 -0.91
CA CYS A 128 0.93 14.25 -1.83
C CYS A 128 2.13 14.85 -1.10
N ARG A 129 1.90 15.63 -0.04
CA ARG A 129 3.00 16.23 0.74
C ARG A 129 3.83 15.15 1.44
N GLN A 130 3.17 14.26 2.17
CA GLN A 130 3.82 13.18 2.91
C GLN A 130 4.70 12.30 2.00
N LEU A 131 4.20 12.00 0.79
CA LEU A 131 4.90 11.16 -0.18
C LEU A 131 6.08 11.87 -0.89
N CYS A 132 6.17 13.20 -0.84
CA CYS A 132 7.29 13.94 -1.42
C CYS A 132 8.47 14.04 -0.45
N ASP A 133 8.22 14.04 0.86
CA ASP A 133 9.25 14.22 1.89
C ASP A 133 10.17 12.98 2.01
N GLU A 134 9.70 11.79 1.60
CA GLU A 134 10.48 10.54 1.59
C GLU A 134 11.51 10.44 0.44
N LYS A 135 11.52 11.36 -0.53
CA LYS A 135 12.33 11.23 -1.76
C LYS A 135 13.65 11.99 -1.78
N SER A 136 14.01 12.68 -0.68
CA SER A 136 15.24 13.48 -0.61
C SER A 136 16.51 12.68 -0.24
N GLY A 137 16.43 11.35 -0.06
CA GLY A 137 17.53 10.51 0.43
C GLY A 137 18.13 9.52 -0.56
N LYS A 138 18.07 9.77 -1.87
CA LYS A 138 18.74 8.93 -2.88
C LYS A 138 19.49 9.78 -3.90
N THR A 139 20.74 10.10 -3.58
CA THR A 139 21.82 10.46 -4.50
C THR A 139 22.96 9.51 -4.26
#